data_AF-A0A7C7JV19-F1
#
_entry.id   AF-A0A7C7JV19-F1
#
_cell.length_a   1.000
_cell.length_b   1.000
_cell.length_c   1.000
_cell.angle_alpha   90.00
_cell.angle_beta   90.00
_cell.angle_gamma   90.00
#
_symmetry.space_group_name_H-M   'P 1'
#
loop_
_entity.id
_entity.type
_entity.pdbx_description
1 polymer ?
#
loop_
_entity_poly.entity_id
_entity_poly.type
_entity_poly.pdbx_seq_one_letter_code
_entity_poly.pdbx_strand_id
1 'polypeptide(L)'
;MKKIYLFTLLITCFLSQAQTITIPDNAFRNALINDNVVDTNNDFIPDSDADLNNNGLIELSEALSVTYLNLYFFSLSSTQKIQNL
;
A
#
# COMPACT_ATOMS: atom_id res chain seq x y z
N MET A 1 -28.45 -11.26 -26.83
CA MET A 1 -27.55 -10.14 -26.46
C MET A 1 -27.60 -9.78 -24.98
N LYS A 2 -28.78 -9.59 -24.35
CA LYS A 2 -28.89 -9.30 -22.89
C LYS A 2 -28.13 -10.25 -21.95
N LYS A 3 -28.10 -11.55 -22.25
CA LYS A 3 -27.39 -12.57 -21.43
C LYS A 3 -25.85 -12.44 -21.47
N ILE A 4 -25.30 -11.91 -22.57
CA ILE A 4 -23.85 -11.68 -22.70
C ILE A 4 -23.41 -10.57 -21.75
N TYR A 5 -24.15 -9.46 -21.67
CA TYR A 5 -23.82 -8.38 -20.73
C TYR A 5 -23.85 -8.84 -19.27
N LEU A 6 -24.80 -9.70 -18.90
CA LEU A 6 -24.83 -10.30 -17.56
C LEU A 6 -23.60 -11.17 -17.29
N PHE A 7 -23.19 -11.96 -18.29
CA PHE A 7 -22.01 -12.81 -18.18
C PHE A 7 -20.73 -11.99 -18.07
N THR A 8 -20.58 -10.93 -18.86
CA THR A 8 -19.45 -10.00 -18.78
C THR A 8 -19.41 -9.29 -17.42
N LEU A 9 -20.55 -8.85 -16.88
CA LEU A 9 -20.66 -8.21 -15.56
C LEU A 9 -20.21 -9.16 -14.44
N LEU A 10 -20.66 -10.43 -14.47
CA LEU A 10 -20.26 -11.43 -13.48
C LEU A 10 -18.74 -11.67 -13.49
N ILE A 11 -18.13 -11.77 -14.68
CA ILE A 11 -16.67 -11.96 -14.80
C ILE A 11 -15.91 -10.78 -14.19
N THR A 12 -16.36 -9.54 -14.41
CA THR A 12 -15.67 -8.36 -13.86
C THR A 12 -15.72 -8.28 -12.34
N CYS A 13 -16.77 -8.81 -11.69
CA CYS A 13 -16.86 -8.83 -10.23
C CYS A 13 -15.85 -9.80 -9.58
N PHE A 14 -15.44 -10.87 -10.26
CA PHE A 14 -14.42 -11.78 -9.73
C PHE A 14 -13.00 -11.24 -9.85
N LEU A 15 -12.76 -10.29 -10.76
CA LEU A 15 -11.45 -9.66 -10.97
C LEU A 15 -11.18 -8.51 -9.97
N SER A 16 -12.22 -7.96 -9.32
CA SER A 16 -12.09 -6.83 -8.40
C SER A 16 -11.78 -7.23 -6.95
N GLN A 17 -11.24 -8.43 -6.72
CA GLN A 17 -10.88 -8.88 -5.37
C GLN A 17 -9.51 -8.31 -4.97
N ALA A 18 -9.48 -7.07 -4.51
CA ALA A 18 -8.38 -6.53 -3.74
C ALA A 18 -8.25 -7.31 -2.41
N GLN A 19 -7.14 -8.01 -2.19
CA GLN A 19 -6.87 -8.69 -0.92
C GLN A 19 -6.11 -7.74 0.01
N THR A 20 -6.78 -7.19 1.03
CA THR A 20 -6.13 -6.30 1.99
C THR A 20 -5.21 -7.06 2.95
N ILE A 21 -4.01 -6.53 3.18
CA ILE A 21 -3.04 -7.00 4.17
C ILE A 21 -3.32 -6.30 5.51
N THR A 22 -3.44 -7.08 6.59
CA THR A 22 -3.56 -6.53 7.94
C THR A 22 -2.17 -6.23 8.52
N ILE A 23 -1.92 -4.96 8.84
CA ILE A 23 -0.68 -4.51 9.48
C ILE A 23 -1.02 -4.07 10.91
N PRO A 24 -0.61 -4.82 11.94
CA PRO A 24 -1.04 -4.58 13.32
C PRO A 24 -0.37 -3.36 13.96
N ASP A 25 0.85 -3.02 13.54
CA ASP A 25 1.53 -1.82 14.01
C ASP A 25 0.95 -0.60 13.30
N ASN A 26 0.21 0.23 14.05
CA ASN A 26 -0.46 1.39 13.51
C ASN A 26 0.51 2.49 13.06
N ALA A 27 1.69 2.61 13.70
CA ALA A 27 2.69 3.58 13.27
C ALA A 27 3.32 3.15 11.95
N PHE A 28 3.67 1.87 11.83
CA PHE A 28 4.19 1.30 10.59
C PHE A 28 3.16 1.38 9.45
N ARG A 29 1.90 1.00 9.70
CA ARG A 29 0.82 1.15 8.71
C ARG A 29 0.69 2.60 8.26
N ASN A 30 0.71 3.55 9.18
CA ASN A 30 0.60 4.96 8.83
C ASN A 30 1.77 5.45 7.98
N ALA A 31 2.98 4.95 8.20
CA ALA A 31 4.13 5.29 7.36
C ALA A 31 3.93 4.79 5.92
N LEU A 32 3.47 3.54 5.77
CA LEU A 32 3.24 2.95 4.46
C LEU A 32 2.18 3.67 3.62
N ILE A 33 1.19 4.31 4.24
CA ILE A 33 0.09 4.98 3.53
C ILE A 33 0.26 6.51 3.41
N ASN A 34 1.23 7.12 4.11
CA ASN A 34 1.35 8.59 4.15
C ASN A 34 2.77 9.11 3.84
N ASP A 35 3.80 8.29 4.03
CA ASP A 35 5.19 8.72 3.87
C ASP A 35 5.78 8.13 2.59
N ASN A 36 6.67 8.88 1.92
CA ASN A 36 7.45 8.34 0.81
C ASN A 36 8.44 7.29 1.33
N VAL A 37 8.11 6.02 1.12
CA VAL A 37 8.86 4.86 1.61
C VAL A 37 9.21 3.87 0.51
N VAL A 38 8.63 4.02 -0.68
CA VAL A 38 8.88 3.19 -1.87
C VAL A 38 9.68 3.99 -2.89
N ASP A 39 10.68 3.35 -3.50
CA ASP A 39 11.40 3.87 -4.66
C ASP A 39 10.79 3.28 -5.94
N THR A 40 10.10 4.10 -6.72
CA THR A 40 9.42 3.67 -7.95
C THR A 40 10.26 3.86 -9.20
N ASN A 41 11.38 4.58 -9.11
CA ASN A 41 12.20 4.96 -10.27
C ASN A 41 13.61 4.31 -10.27
N ASN A 42 13.97 3.60 -9.19
CA ASN A 42 15.24 2.91 -8.94
C ASN A 42 16.46 3.84 -8.78
N ASP A 43 16.28 5.06 -8.27
CA ASP A 43 17.39 5.99 -7.92
C ASP A 43 17.86 5.86 -6.45
N PHE A 44 17.29 4.91 -5.71
CA PHE A 44 17.49 4.65 -4.28
C PHE A 44 16.93 5.74 -3.35
N ILE A 45 16.13 6.67 -3.87
CA ILE A 45 15.45 7.70 -3.10
C ILE A 45 13.95 7.39 -3.09
N PRO A 46 13.34 7.19 -1.91
CA PRO A 46 11.91 6.98 -1.83
C PRO A 46 11.11 8.16 -2.39
N ASP A 47 10.19 7.89 -3.30
CA ASP A 47 9.43 8.89 -4.03
C ASP A 47 7.90 8.67 -4.00
N SER A 48 7.43 7.55 -3.45
CA SER A 48 6.00 7.30 -3.23
C SER A 48 5.72 6.58 -1.90
N ASP A 49 4.47 6.65 -1.45
CA ASP A 49 3.93 5.73 -0.45
C ASP A 49 3.69 4.33 -1.08
N ALA A 50 3.23 3.39 -0.26
CA ALA A 50 2.89 2.03 -0.68
C ALA A 50 1.38 1.83 -0.96
N ASP A 51 0.54 2.86 -0.79
CA ASP A 51 -0.91 2.84 -1.04
C ASP A 51 -1.21 3.39 -2.44
N LEU A 52 -0.90 2.59 -3.45
CA LEU A 52 -0.92 3.01 -4.86
C LEU A 52 -2.29 3.46 -5.34
N ASN A 53 -3.37 2.90 -4.77
CA ASN A 53 -4.74 3.27 -5.13
C ASN A 53 -5.36 4.31 -4.18
N ASN A 54 -4.61 4.78 -3.18
CA ASN A 54 -4.98 5.80 -2.20
C ASN A 54 -6.29 5.50 -1.45
N ASN A 55 -6.55 4.24 -1.11
CA ASN A 55 -7.78 3.84 -0.39
C ASN A 55 -7.59 3.74 1.14
N GLY A 56 -6.39 4.04 1.64
CA GLY A 56 -6.03 3.99 3.05
C GLY A 56 -5.74 2.58 3.57
N LEU A 57 -5.65 1.58 2.70
CA LEU A 57 -5.36 0.19 3.01
C LEU A 57 -4.21 -0.29 2.13
N ILE A 58 -3.40 -1.22 2.65
CA ILE A 58 -2.39 -1.88 1.83
C ILE A 58 -2.97 -3.18 1.29
N GLU A 59 -3.05 -3.31 -0.01
CA GLU A 59 -3.50 -4.50 -0.73
C GLU A 59 -2.31 -5.39 -1.12
N LEU A 60 -2.57 -6.69 -1.31
CA LEU A 60 -1.57 -7.66 -1.71
C LEU A 60 -0.92 -7.28 -3.05
N SER A 61 -1.71 -6.77 -3.99
CA SER A 61 -1.19 -6.28 -5.27
C SER A 61 -0.21 -5.12 -5.09
N GLU A 62 -0.47 -4.23 -4.15
CA GLU A 62 0.39 -3.08 -3.86
C GLU A 62 1.67 -3.56 -3.18
N ALA A 63 1.57 -4.40 -2.15
CA ALA A 63 2.73 -4.97 -1.48
C ALA A 63 3.64 -5.79 -2.41
N LEU A 64 3.06 -6.51 -3.38
CA LEU A 64 3.82 -7.26 -4.39
C LEU A 64 4.51 -6.36 -5.43
N SER A 65 4.04 -5.12 -5.58
CA SER A 65 4.64 -4.15 -6.52
C SER A 65 5.82 -3.39 -5.92
N VAL A 66 5.93 -3.34 -4.58
CA VAL A 66 7.05 -2.70 -3.88
C VAL A 66 8.32 -3.53 -4.06
N THR A 67 9.30 -2.99 -4.78
CA THR A 67 10.61 -3.62 -5.00
C THR A 67 11.64 -3.20 -3.97
N TYR A 68 11.52 -1.98 -3.43
CA TYR A 68 12.39 -1.41 -2.42
C TYR A 68 11.57 -0.61 -1.41
N LEU A 69 11.74 -0.93 -0.11
CA LEU A 69 11.09 -0.26 0.99
C LEU A 69 12.14 0.35 1.92
N ASN A 70 12.07 1.66 2.13
CA ASN A 70 12.97 2.42 2.99
C ASN A 70 12.20 3.07 4.14
N LEU A 71 12.46 2.57 5.35
CA LEU A 71 11.84 3.05 6.60
C LEU A 71 12.80 3.90 7.44
N TYR A 72 13.91 4.37 6.85
CA TYR A 72 14.92 5.12 7.60
C TYR A 72 14.33 6.44 8.15
N PHE A 73 13.48 7.10 7.36
CA PHE A 73 12.76 8.32 7.77
C PHE A 73 11.66 8.06 8.82
N PHE A 74 11.08 6.85 8.85
CA PHE A 74 10.11 6.46 9.89
C PHE A 74 10.74 6.45 11.28
N SER A 75 12.01 6.04 11.41
CA SER A 75 12.70 6.10 12.71
C SER A 75 12.88 7.54 13.21
N LEU A 76 13.08 8.50 12.30
CA LEU A 76 13.29 9.91 12.63
C LEU A 76 11.98 10.62 13.00
N SER A 77 10.88 10.38 12.28
CA SER A 77 9.56 10.90 12.64
C SER A 77 9.01 10.26 13.92
N SER A 78 9.30 8.97 14.15
CA SER A 78 8.92 8.25 15.38
C SER A 78 9.82 8.52 16.58
N THR A 79 11.01 9.12 16.43
CA THR A 79 11.79 9.57 17.60
C THR A 79 11.10 10.65 18.45
N GLN A 80 10.07 11.35 17.92
CA GLN A 80 9.15 12.14 18.76
C GLN A 80 8.16 11.26 19.56
N LYS A 81 7.90 10.02 19.15
CA LYS A 81 7.01 9.06 19.82
C LYS A 81 7.74 8.04 20.72
N ILE A 82 9.05 7.83 20.55
CA ILE A 82 9.85 6.88 21.35
C ILE A 82 10.23 7.45 22.74
N GLN A 83 9.87 8.69 23.08
CA GLN A 83 10.11 9.23 24.44
C GLN A 83 9.26 8.61 25.57
N ASN A 84 8.43 7.59 25.30
CA ASN A 84 7.57 6.95 26.30
C ASN A 84 7.73 5.42 26.33
N LEU A 85 8.97 4.92 26.44
CA LEU A 85 9.26 3.56 26.89
C LEU A 85 10.21 3.59 28.09
#